data_AF-A0A7S0FR30-F1
#
_entry.id   AF-A0A7S0FR30-F1
#
_cell.length_a   1.000
_cell.length_b   1.000
_cell.length_c   1.000
_cell.angle_alpha   90.00
_cell.angle_beta   90.00
_cell.angle_gamma   90.00
#
_symmetry.space_group_name_H-M   'P 1'
#
loop_
_entity.id
_entity.type
_entity.pdbx_description
1 polymer ?
#
loop_
_entity_poly.entity_id
_entity_poly.type
_entity_poly.pdbx_seq_one_letter_code
_entity_poly.pdbx_strand_id
1 'polypeptide(L)'
;PQPDLLRRCIYPGTEYEVEGVHCGEDSGLGSAWEANVRMPGIVRWPNGGVPPGTETMNMVTTLDVVPTVLSVLGKDAPADIDGVDVSSVFFGNSDESENVESLGNRTIFFWRDGFSSGPLPLPKPFGRFDVVAVKIFGQYKLWFSTKSSHYNNDVELYHNPPLIFDILEDPGESNPLDPTKYVEMIESARTQVEEHKASVDWTYPLCLARDKKYLICSDERSDCRITPADVDLEEGAQSIAVD
;
A
#
# COMPACT_ATOMS: atom_id res chain seq x y z
N PRO A 1 18.76 0.75 8.89
CA PRO A 1 19.39 1.40 7.71
C PRO A 1 20.73 2.05 8.10
N GLN A 2 21.81 1.68 7.42
CA GLN A 2 23.07 2.42 7.53
C GLN A 2 22.96 3.66 6.64
N PRO A 3 22.98 4.89 7.20
CA PRO A 3 22.70 6.12 6.45
C PRO A 3 23.73 6.41 5.34
N ASP A 4 24.90 5.78 5.39
CA ASP A 4 26.04 6.10 4.53
C ASP A 4 26.19 5.13 3.34
N LEU A 5 25.36 4.08 3.26
CA LEU A 5 25.36 3.12 2.16
C LEU A 5 24.18 3.41 1.22
N LEU A 6 24.50 3.74 -0.03
CA LEU A 6 23.52 3.83 -1.11
C LEU A 6 22.76 2.49 -1.21
N ARG A 7 21.43 2.55 -1.14
CA ARG A 7 20.57 1.38 -1.35
C ARG A 7 20.53 1.09 -2.84
N ARG A 8 21.02 -0.08 -3.25
CA ARG A 8 21.15 -0.47 -4.66
C ARG A 8 20.57 -1.86 -4.83
N CYS A 9 19.58 -2.03 -5.71
CA CYS A 9 19.06 -3.35 -6.05
C CYS A 9 20.09 -4.08 -6.90
N ILE A 10 21.00 -4.79 -6.25
CA ILE A 10 21.99 -5.62 -6.93
C ILE A 10 21.52 -7.07 -6.84
N TYR A 11 21.45 -7.76 -7.97
CA TYR A 11 21.06 -9.17 -7.95
C TYR A 11 22.09 -10.02 -7.19
N PRO A 12 21.65 -11.00 -6.38
CA PRO A 12 22.56 -11.79 -5.56
C PRO A 12 23.59 -12.52 -6.39
N GLY A 13 24.86 -12.41 -5.99
CA GLY A 13 25.98 -13.04 -6.69
C GLY A 13 26.38 -12.35 -8.01
N THR A 14 25.88 -11.13 -8.25
CA THR A 14 26.23 -10.33 -9.44
C THR A 14 26.66 -8.90 -9.03
N GLU A 15 27.23 -8.15 -9.98
CA GLU A 15 27.39 -6.70 -9.87
C GLU A 15 26.28 -5.93 -10.61
N TYR A 16 25.25 -6.65 -11.09
CA TYR A 16 24.19 -6.07 -11.89
C TYR A 16 23.19 -5.35 -11.00
N GLU A 17 23.19 -4.02 -11.09
CA GLU A 17 22.21 -3.14 -10.46
C GLU A 17 21.00 -2.94 -11.38
N VAL A 18 19.79 -3.02 -10.82
CA VAL A 18 18.56 -2.72 -11.55
C VAL A 18 18.46 -1.21 -11.78
N GLU A 19 18.63 -0.81 -13.03
CA GLU A 19 18.60 0.60 -13.42
C GLU A 19 17.22 1.24 -13.18
N GLY A 20 17.22 2.47 -12.64
CA GLY A 20 16.00 3.27 -12.43
C GLY A 20 15.13 2.85 -11.23
N VAL A 21 15.60 1.93 -10.37
CA VAL A 21 14.88 1.52 -9.16
C VAL A 21 15.51 2.16 -7.92
N HIS A 22 14.69 2.91 -7.18
CA HIS A 22 15.05 3.57 -5.91
C HIS A 22 14.86 2.62 -4.72
N CYS A 23 15.72 1.61 -4.62
CA CYS A 23 15.51 0.42 -3.79
C CYS A 23 15.33 0.71 -2.31
N GLY A 24 14.11 0.47 -1.82
CA GLY A 24 13.70 0.70 -0.44
C GLY A 24 13.86 2.14 0.05
N GLU A 25 14.17 3.09 -0.83
CA GLU A 25 14.37 4.49 -0.48
C GLU A 25 13.07 5.06 0.11
N ASP A 26 13.21 5.92 1.11
CA ASP A 26 12.09 6.78 1.49
C ASP A 26 11.96 7.87 0.44
N SER A 27 11.27 7.54 -0.64
CA SER A 27 11.02 8.44 -1.77
C SER A 27 9.86 9.39 -1.51
N GLY A 28 9.35 9.46 -0.27
CA GLY A 28 8.24 10.30 0.14
C GLY A 28 6.86 9.76 -0.23
N LEU A 29 5.85 10.60 0.04
CA LEU A 29 4.44 10.23 0.01
C LEU A 29 4.05 9.53 -1.30
N GLY A 30 3.41 8.36 -1.14
CA GLY A 30 2.81 7.62 -2.25
C GLY A 30 3.71 6.55 -2.89
N SER A 31 4.85 6.25 -2.26
CA SER A 31 5.63 5.05 -2.55
C SER A 31 5.09 3.83 -1.79
N ALA A 32 5.22 2.63 -2.38
CA ALA A 32 4.84 1.37 -1.74
C ALA A 32 6.02 0.65 -1.05
N TRP A 33 7.22 1.26 -0.98
CA TRP A 33 8.36 0.75 -0.18
C TRP A 33 7.98 0.67 1.30
N GLU A 34 8.55 -0.29 2.03
CA GLU A 34 8.31 -0.52 3.45
C GLU A 34 8.54 0.75 4.26
N ALA A 35 9.54 1.55 3.89
CA ALA A 35 9.81 2.84 4.50
C ALA A 35 8.60 3.81 4.50
N ASN A 36 7.68 3.65 3.53
CA ASN A 36 6.52 4.50 3.34
C ASN A 36 5.19 3.86 3.77
N VAL A 37 5.08 2.53 3.77
CA VAL A 37 3.82 1.83 4.09
C VAL A 37 3.82 1.18 5.47
N ARG A 38 4.99 0.84 6.02
CA ARG A 38 5.10 0.25 7.35
C ARG A 38 5.12 1.36 8.41
N MET A 39 4.05 1.44 9.19
CA MET A 39 3.86 2.46 10.22
C MET A 39 4.06 1.90 11.62
N PRO A 40 4.44 2.74 12.61
CA PRO A 40 4.39 2.34 14.00
C PRO A 40 2.96 2.03 14.43
N GLY A 41 2.73 0.85 14.99
CA GLY A 41 1.45 0.43 15.57
C GLY A 41 1.60 0.23 17.07
N ILE A 42 0.81 0.97 17.87
CA ILE A 42 0.80 0.85 19.34
C ILE A 42 -0.63 0.67 19.81
N VAL A 43 -0.87 -0.41 20.55
CA VAL A 43 -2.16 -0.68 21.20
C VAL A 43 -2.00 -0.53 22.71
N ARG A 44 -2.91 0.22 23.34
CA ARG A 44 -2.90 0.43 24.79
C ARG A 44 -4.31 0.34 25.35
N TRP A 45 -4.55 -0.69 26.17
CA TRP A 45 -5.83 -0.85 26.85
C TRP A 45 -5.67 -1.45 28.27
N PRO A 46 -5.33 -0.62 29.27
CA PRO A 46 -4.93 -1.10 30.61
C PRO A 46 -5.98 -1.96 31.31
N ASN A 47 -7.26 -1.68 31.12
CA ASN A 47 -8.37 -2.41 31.74
C ASN A 47 -9.08 -3.36 30.77
N GLY A 48 -8.54 -3.56 29.58
CA GLY A 48 -9.16 -4.39 28.54
C GLY A 48 -8.36 -5.58 28.12
N GLY A 49 -7.39 -6.01 28.94
CA GLY A 49 -6.66 -7.25 28.70
C GLY A 49 -5.52 -7.16 27.70
N VAL A 50 -5.12 -5.97 27.24
CA VAL A 50 -3.89 -5.80 26.44
C VAL A 50 -2.68 -5.83 27.40
N PRO A 51 -1.78 -6.82 27.31
CA PRO A 51 -0.65 -6.91 28.20
C PRO A 51 0.33 -5.74 28.00
N PRO A 52 0.83 -5.10 29.07
CA PRO A 52 1.78 -4.00 28.93
C PRO A 52 3.16 -4.51 28.52
N GLY A 53 3.84 -3.77 27.63
CA GLY A 53 5.23 -4.05 27.26
C GLY A 53 5.43 -5.29 26.39
N THR A 54 4.38 -5.77 25.73
CA THR A 54 4.48 -6.88 24.76
C THR A 54 4.73 -6.36 23.35
N GLU A 55 5.45 -7.16 22.58
CA GLU A 55 5.75 -6.93 21.17
C GLU A 55 5.29 -8.15 20.36
N THR A 56 4.97 -7.93 19.08
CA THR A 56 4.56 -8.98 18.16
C THR A 56 5.10 -8.70 16.76
N MET A 57 5.46 -9.77 16.05
CA MET A 57 5.84 -9.73 14.64
C MET A 57 4.69 -10.13 13.72
N ASN A 58 3.50 -10.39 14.26
CA ASN A 58 2.32 -10.72 13.48
C ASN A 58 1.97 -9.57 12.54
N MET A 59 1.57 -9.91 11.31
CA MET A 59 1.19 -8.93 10.32
C MET A 59 -0.18 -8.34 10.64
N VAL A 60 -0.22 -7.05 10.95
CA VAL A 60 -1.43 -6.27 11.19
C VAL A 60 -1.46 -5.08 10.24
N THR A 61 -2.65 -4.74 9.77
CA THR A 61 -2.91 -3.64 8.84
C THR A 61 -3.99 -2.72 9.40
N THR A 62 -4.09 -1.52 8.83
CA THR A 62 -5.20 -0.59 9.14
C THR A 62 -6.56 -1.14 8.71
N LEU A 63 -6.61 -2.08 7.75
CA LEU A 63 -7.84 -2.75 7.31
C LEU A 63 -8.45 -3.58 8.46
N ASP A 64 -7.60 -4.12 9.35
CA ASP A 64 -8.02 -5.01 10.44
C ASP A 64 -8.70 -4.25 11.60
N VAL A 65 -8.60 -2.91 11.64
CA VAL A 65 -9.13 -2.09 12.74
C VAL A 65 -10.64 -2.26 12.89
N VAL A 66 -11.39 -2.17 11.79
CA VAL A 66 -12.86 -2.29 11.81
C VAL A 66 -13.33 -3.66 12.31
N PRO A 67 -12.92 -4.79 11.71
CA PRO A 67 -13.36 -6.11 12.17
C PRO A 67 -12.92 -6.40 13.60
N THR A 68 -11.71 -5.98 13.99
CA THR A 68 -11.21 -6.19 15.35
C THR A 68 -12.02 -5.43 16.39
N VAL A 69 -12.35 -4.15 16.13
CA VAL A 69 -13.19 -3.36 17.04
C VAL A 69 -14.60 -3.94 17.15
N LEU A 70 -15.19 -4.39 16.04
CA LEU A 70 -16.51 -5.02 16.05
C LEU A 70 -16.51 -6.32 16.87
N SER A 71 -15.51 -7.17 16.67
CA SER A 71 -15.34 -8.41 17.44
C SER A 71 -15.24 -8.14 18.95
N VAL A 72 -14.43 -7.16 19.35
CA VAL A 72 -14.30 -6.72 20.75
C VAL A 72 -15.64 -6.25 21.34
N LEU A 73 -16.51 -5.66 20.51
CA LEU A 73 -17.86 -5.22 20.92
C LEU A 73 -18.92 -6.34 20.86
N GLY A 74 -18.54 -7.57 20.50
CA GLY A 74 -19.47 -8.68 20.28
C GLY A 74 -20.39 -8.46 19.08
N LYS A 75 -19.86 -7.82 18.02
CA LYS A 75 -20.56 -7.55 16.76
C LYS A 75 -19.88 -8.28 15.61
N ASP A 76 -20.70 -8.75 14.68
CA ASP A 76 -20.20 -9.34 13.44
C ASP A 76 -19.73 -8.23 12.49
N ALA A 77 -18.61 -8.48 11.81
CA ALA A 77 -18.14 -7.61 10.74
C ALA A 77 -18.93 -7.87 9.45
N PRO A 78 -19.10 -6.87 8.57
CA PRO A 78 -19.66 -7.10 7.23
C PRO A 78 -18.81 -8.13 6.46
N ALA A 79 -19.45 -8.93 5.60
CA ALA A 79 -18.75 -9.97 4.84
C ALA A 79 -17.75 -9.42 3.81
N ASP A 80 -18.00 -8.20 3.31
CA ASP A 80 -17.28 -7.62 2.17
C ASP A 80 -16.20 -6.62 2.61
N ILE A 81 -15.40 -6.97 3.63
CA ILE A 81 -14.25 -6.16 4.08
C ILE A 81 -12.95 -6.96 3.95
N ASP A 82 -11.87 -6.26 3.60
CA ASP A 82 -10.55 -6.89 3.41
C ASP A 82 -9.81 -7.20 4.72
N GLY A 83 -10.22 -6.55 5.82
CA GLY A 83 -9.61 -6.73 7.12
C GLY A 83 -10.09 -7.99 7.84
N VAL A 84 -9.31 -8.44 8.82
CA VAL A 84 -9.69 -9.57 9.69
C VAL A 84 -9.61 -9.20 11.16
N ASP A 85 -10.29 -9.96 12.01
CA ASP A 85 -10.18 -9.78 13.47
C ASP A 85 -8.80 -10.22 13.97
N VAL A 86 -8.03 -9.26 14.49
CA VAL A 86 -6.71 -9.49 15.09
C VAL A 86 -6.71 -9.31 16.61
N SER A 87 -7.88 -9.36 17.26
CA SER A 87 -8.00 -9.21 18.71
C SER A 87 -7.13 -10.19 19.50
N SER A 88 -6.94 -11.41 19.01
CA SER A 88 -6.04 -12.41 19.61
C SER A 88 -4.59 -11.93 19.68
N VAL A 89 -4.13 -11.16 18.69
CA VAL A 89 -2.81 -10.53 18.67
C VAL A 89 -2.71 -9.48 19.77
N PHE A 90 -3.77 -8.68 19.98
CA PHE A 90 -3.77 -7.60 20.98
C PHE A 90 -3.83 -8.12 22.41
N PHE A 91 -4.51 -9.25 22.64
CA PHE A 91 -4.67 -9.83 23.98
C PHE A 91 -3.58 -10.85 24.35
N GLY A 92 -2.60 -11.08 23.48
CA GLY A 92 -1.49 -12.01 23.74
C GLY A 92 -1.88 -13.49 23.70
N ASN A 93 -2.97 -13.83 23.01
CA ASN A 93 -3.45 -15.21 22.84
C ASN A 93 -2.89 -15.84 21.54
N SER A 94 -1.67 -15.44 21.13
CA SER A 94 -1.14 -15.74 19.80
C SER A 94 -0.66 -17.18 19.62
N ASP A 95 -0.41 -17.91 20.70
CA ASP A 95 0.36 -19.16 20.62
C ASP A 95 -0.48 -20.42 20.31
N GLU A 96 -1.81 -20.32 20.24
CA GLU A 96 -2.69 -21.49 20.06
C GLU A 96 -3.94 -21.28 19.18
N SER A 97 -4.10 -20.13 18.48
CA SER A 97 -5.31 -19.88 17.67
C SER A 97 -5.08 -20.07 16.17
N GLU A 98 -6.00 -20.77 15.50
CA GLU A 98 -6.06 -20.93 14.02
C GLU A 98 -5.93 -19.57 13.30
N ASN A 99 -6.40 -18.49 13.95
CA ASN A 99 -6.31 -17.13 13.45
C ASN A 99 -4.86 -16.64 13.27
N VAL A 100 -3.90 -17.03 14.12
CA VAL A 100 -2.50 -16.56 14.01
C VAL A 100 -1.76 -17.21 12.83
N GLU A 101 -1.99 -18.49 12.57
CA GLU A 101 -1.44 -19.15 11.38
C GLU A 101 -2.06 -18.58 10.10
N SER A 102 -3.36 -18.26 10.12
CA SER A 102 -4.03 -17.59 9.01
C SER A 102 -3.48 -16.17 8.75
N LEU A 103 -3.10 -15.44 9.80
CA LEU A 103 -2.45 -14.13 9.69
C LEU A 103 -1.02 -14.23 9.16
N GLY A 104 -0.32 -15.33 9.44
CA GLY A 104 0.96 -15.64 8.82
C GLY A 104 0.83 -15.87 7.32
N ASN A 105 -0.25 -16.53 6.89
CA ASN A 105 -0.45 -16.93 5.49
C ASN A 105 -1.23 -15.92 4.64
N ARG A 106 -1.63 -14.78 5.19
CA ARG A 106 -2.36 -13.74 4.44
C ARG A 106 -1.48 -13.03 3.42
N THR A 107 -2.12 -12.55 2.36
CA THR A 107 -1.51 -11.68 1.35
C THR A 107 -2.01 -10.25 1.52
N ILE A 108 -1.09 -9.29 1.48
CA ILE A 108 -1.41 -7.85 1.43
C ILE A 108 -1.10 -7.32 0.05
N PHE A 109 -2.08 -6.63 -0.54
CA PHE A 109 -1.97 -6.00 -1.85
C PHE A 109 -1.66 -4.51 -1.68
N PHE A 110 -0.57 -4.04 -2.28
CA PHE A 110 -0.20 -2.63 -2.29
C PHE A 110 -0.67 -2.00 -3.58
N TRP A 111 -1.70 -1.17 -3.47
CA TRP A 111 -2.28 -0.42 -4.58
C TRP A 111 -1.60 0.92 -4.76
N ARG A 112 -1.51 1.37 -6.00
CA ARG A 112 -1.01 2.70 -6.35
C ARG A 112 -1.66 3.23 -7.62
N ASP A 113 -1.77 4.54 -7.74
CA ASP A 113 -2.16 5.26 -8.95
C ASP A 113 -0.95 5.83 -9.72
N GLY A 114 -1.23 6.63 -10.76
CA GLY A 114 -0.19 7.37 -11.49
C GLY A 114 0.49 6.59 -12.61
N PHE A 115 -0.13 5.52 -13.11
CA PHE A 115 0.33 4.78 -14.28
C PHE A 115 -0.13 5.41 -15.60
N SER A 116 0.74 5.29 -16.60
CA SER A 116 0.47 5.78 -17.97
C SER A 116 -0.59 4.94 -18.70
N SER A 117 -0.78 3.69 -18.27
CA SER A 117 -1.77 2.71 -18.73
C SER A 117 -2.24 1.83 -17.55
N GLY A 118 -3.20 0.93 -17.72
CA GLY A 118 -3.79 0.14 -16.62
C GLY A 118 -5.22 -0.35 -16.91
N PRO A 119 -5.88 -1.09 -16.01
CA PRO A 119 -7.15 -1.76 -16.30
C PRO A 119 -8.39 -0.83 -16.29
N LEU A 120 -8.32 0.32 -15.61
CA LEU A 120 -9.46 1.23 -15.43
C LEU A 120 -9.82 2.02 -16.71
N PRO A 121 -11.06 1.99 -17.22
CA PRO A 121 -11.47 2.72 -18.44
C PRO A 121 -11.69 4.23 -18.22
N LEU A 122 -10.83 4.91 -17.44
CA LEU A 122 -10.93 6.35 -17.19
C LEU A 122 -9.97 7.15 -18.10
N PRO A 123 -10.38 8.35 -18.56
CA PRO A 123 -9.51 9.27 -19.29
C PRO A 123 -8.47 9.92 -18.35
N LYS A 124 -7.31 10.32 -18.91
CA LYS A 124 -6.31 11.17 -18.25
C LYS A 124 -6.98 12.38 -17.57
N PRO A 125 -6.52 12.89 -16.41
CA PRO A 125 -5.23 12.67 -15.74
C PRO A 125 -5.26 11.72 -14.54
N PHE A 126 -6.38 11.07 -14.26
CA PHE A 126 -6.50 10.17 -13.11
C PHE A 126 -5.81 8.85 -13.46
N GLY A 127 -4.58 8.69 -12.99
CA GLY A 127 -3.76 7.50 -13.21
C GLY A 127 -4.54 6.25 -12.83
N ARG A 128 -4.46 5.23 -13.68
CA ARG A 128 -5.17 3.97 -13.45
C ARG A 128 -4.56 3.34 -12.18
N PHE A 129 -5.38 2.87 -11.25
CA PHE A 129 -4.92 2.17 -10.05
C PHE A 129 -4.56 0.74 -10.41
N ASP A 130 -3.43 0.25 -9.91
CA ASP A 130 -3.04 -1.16 -10.01
C ASP A 130 -2.29 -1.63 -8.76
N VAL A 131 -2.19 -2.94 -8.59
CA VAL A 131 -1.38 -3.61 -7.57
C VAL A 131 0.08 -3.59 -8.03
N VAL A 132 0.91 -2.84 -7.33
CA VAL A 132 2.36 -2.72 -7.65
C VAL A 132 3.22 -3.75 -6.94
N ALA A 133 2.76 -4.18 -5.77
CA ALA A 133 3.49 -5.11 -4.94
C ALA A 133 2.52 -5.93 -4.08
N VAL A 134 2.98 -7.08 -3.62
CA VAL A 134 2.28 -7.91 -2.64
C VAL A 134 3.23 -8.33 -1.52
N LYS A 135 2.71 -8.48 -0.31
CA LYS A 135 3.41 -9.12 0.81
C LYS A 135 2.73 -10.43 1.14
N ILE A 136 3.49 -11.52 1.12
CA ILE A 136 3.00 -12.89 1.30
C ILE A 136 3.78 -13.55 2.45
N PHE A 137 3.11 -14.41 3.21
CA PHE A 137 3.69 -15.20 4.30
C PHE A 137 4.29 -14.37 5.45
N GLY A 138 3.86 -13.11 5.66
CA GLY A 138 4.49 -12.27 6.71
C GLY A 138 5.88 -11.73 6.37
N GLN A 139 6.54 -12.32 5.37
CA GLN A 139 7.99 -12.25 5.23
C GLN A 139 8.41 -11.72 3.87
N TYR A 140 7.80 -12.19 2.78
CA TYR A 140 8.26 -11.88 1.44
C TYR A 140 7.44 -10.76 0.82
N LYS A 141 8.12 -9.81 0.18
CA LYS A 141 7.47 -8.77 -0.61
C LYS A 141 7.92 -8.84 -2.05
N LEU A 142 6.95 -8.94 -2.95
CA LEU A 142 7.15 -9.06 -4.38
C LEU A 142 6.69 -7.78 -5.06
N TRP A 143 7.55 -7.21 -5.90
CA TRP A 143 7.29 -6.00 -6.68
C TRP A 143 7.12 -6.33 -8.16
N PHE A 144 5.93 -6.07 -8.69
CA PHE A 144 5.62 -6.20 -10.11
C PHE A 144 5.97 -4.93 -10.90
N SER A 145 5.82 -3.76 -10.27
CA SER A 145 6.17 -2.47 -10.86
C SER A 145 6.73 -1.53 -9.81
N THR A 146 7.85 -0.86 -10.10
CA THR A 146 8.41 0.17 -9.22
C THR A 146 8.30 1.56 -9.84
N LYS A 147 8.03 2.54 -8.99
CA LYS A 147 8.13 3.97 -9.29
C LYS A 147 8.44 4.68 -7.97
N SER A 148 9.15 5.78 -7.96
CA SER A 148 9.65 6.38 -6.72
C SER A 148 8.58 7.19 -5.99
N SER A 149 7.78 8.08 -6.59
CA SER A 149 6.72 8.78 -5.83
C SER A 149 5.54 9.26 -6.67
N HIS A 150 4.51 9.87 -6.06
CA HIS A 150 3.35 10.37 -6.80
C HIS A 150 3.67 11.59 -7.69
N TYR A 151 4.67 12.40 -7.33
CA TYR A 151 4.85 13.76 -7.90
C TYR A 151 6.16 13.95 -8.65
N ASN A 152 6.87 12.88 -9.00
CA ASN A 152 8.10 12.96 -9.76
C ASN A 152 7.94 12.47 -11.20
N ASN A 153 8.93 12.85 -12.02
CA ASN A 153 8.97 12.61 -13.46
C ASN A 153 9.48 11.21 -13.82
N ASP A 154 9.66 10.32 -12.85
CA ASP A 154 10.16 8.99 -13.14
C ASP A 154 9.07 8.12 -13.76
N VAL A 155 9.52 7.17 -14.58
CA VAL A 155 8.66 6.28 -15.33
C VAL A 155 8.49 5.01 -14.52
N GLU A 156 7.28 4.45 -14.54
CA GLU A 156 7.04 3.12 -14.01
C GLU A 156 7.95 2.09 -14.70
N LEU A 157 8.62 1.27 -13.89
CA LEU A 157 9.41 0.14 -14.36
C LEU A 157 8.71 -1.16 -13.99
N TYR A 158 8.33 -1.93 -15.01
CA TYR A 158 7.74 -3.25 -14.85
C TYR A 158 8.82 -4.33 -14.69
N HIS A 159 8.59 -5.27 -13.78
CA HIS A 159 9.51 -6.36 -13.44
C HIS A 159 8.92 -7.71 -13.83
N ASN A 160 9.62 -8.43 -14.71
CA ASN A 160 9.30 -9.82 -15.04
C ASN A 160 10.58 -10.66 -15.20
N PRO A 161 10.92 -11.52 -14.23
CA PRO A 161 10.17 -11.83 -12.98
C PRO A 161 10.11 -10.63 -12.00
N PRO A 162 9.17 -10.62 -11.04
CA PRO A 162 9.08 -9.56 -10.03
C PRO A 162 10.35 -9.50 -9.16
N LEU A 163 10.67 -8.32 -8.61
CA LEU A 163 11.69 -8.22 -7.56
C LEU A 163 11.13 -8.82 -6.27
N ILE A 164 11.92 -9.61 -5.55
CA ILE A 164 11.50 -10.29 -4.32
C ILE A 164 12.42 -9.85 -3.20
N PHE A 165 11.88 -9.49 -2.04
CA PHE A 165 12.66 -9.15 -0.85
C PHE A 165 12.17 -9.98 0.33
N ASP A 166 13.11 -10.48 1.13
CA ASP A 166 12.81 -10.99 2.46
C ASP A 166 12.81 -9.80 3.43
N ILE A 167 11.64 -9.39 3.89
CA ILE A 167 11.47 -8.19 4.73
C ILE A 167 11.90 -8.44 6.18
N LEU A 168 12.01 -9.70 6.60
CA LEU A 168 12.50 -10.04 7.94
C LEU A 168 14.01 -9.95 7.99
N GLU A 169 14.70 -10.42 6.95
CA GLU A 169 16.16 -10.33 6.84
C GLU A 169 16.65 -8.98 6.27
N ASP A 170 15.91 -8.43 5.31
CA ASP A 170 16.17 -7.16 4.64
C ASP A 170 14.95 -6.23 4.66
N PRO A 171 14.64 -5.63 5.83
CA PRO A 171 13.54 -4.67 5.96
C PRO A 171 13.77 -3.39 5.14
N GLY A 172 14.99 -3.18 4.64
CA GLY A 172 15.37 -2.02 3.85
C GLY A 172 15.14 -2.20 2.35
N GLU A 173 14.64 -3.35 1.89
CA GLU A 173 14.39 -3.70 0.48
C GLU A 173 15.57 -3.32 -0.43
N SER A 174 16.77 -3.66 0.00
CA SER A 174 18.04 -3.27 -0.64
C SER A 174 18.63 -4.39 -1.48
N ASN A 175 18.34 -5.66 -1.15
CA ASN A 175 18.94 -6.83 -1.75
C ASN A 175 17.83 -7.75 -2.29
N PRO A 176 17.47 -7.63 -3.57
CA PRO A 176 16.48 -8.53 -4.16
C PRO A 176 16.98 -9.97 -4.12
N LEU A 177 16.09 -10.94 -3.98
CA LEU A 177 16.39 -12.38 -4.02
C LEU A 177 16.46 -12.88 -5.47
N ASP A 178 17.08 -14.04 -5.67
CA ASP A 178 17.10 -14.74 -6.96
C ASP A 178 15.71 -15.35 -7.27
N PRO A 179 14.97 -14.80 -8.25
CA PRO A 179 13.59 -15.21 -8.52
C PRO A 179 13.47 -16.66 -8.99
N THR A 180 14.55 -17.26 -9.52
CA THR A 180 14.53 -18.65 -9.99
C THR A 180 14.35 -19.66 -8.86
N LYS A 181 14.59 -19.26 -7.61
CA LYS A 181 14.39 -20.07 -6.41
C LYS A 181 12.98 -19.96 -5.83
N TYR A 182 12.17 -19.02 -6.32
CA TYR A 182 10.86 -18.66 -5.76
C TYR A 182 9.73 -18.78 -6.79
N VAL A 183 9.89 -19.64 -7.80
CA VAL A 183 8.93 -19.77 -8.92
C VAL A 183 7.52 -20.06 -8.41
N GLU A 184 7.33 -21.00 -7.50
CA GLU A 184 6.01 -21.34 -6.95
C GLU A 184 5.37 -20.16 -6.20
N MET A 185 6.16 -19.39 -5.46
CA MET A 185 5.70 -18.19 -4.76
C MET A 185 5.31 -17.08 -5.75
N ILE A 186 6.08 -16.90 -6.83
CA ILE A 186 5.76 -15.94 -7.90
C ILE A 186 4.44 -16.31 -8.58
N GLU A 187 4.24 -17.57 -8.95
CA GLU A 187 3.00 -18.03 -9.60
C GLU A 187 1.80 -17.91 -8.67
N SER A 188 1.96 -18.27 -7.39
CA SER A 188 0.93 -18.06 -6.37
C SER A 188 0.59 -16.58 -6.20
N ALA A 189 1.60 -15.71 -6.12
CA ALA A 189 1.42 -14.27 -6.03
C ALA A 189 0.65 -13.70 -7.24
N ARG A 190 1.03 -14.11 -8.45
CA ARG A 190 0.35 -13.68 -9.69
C ARG A 190 -1.11 -14.10 -9.68
N THR A 191 -1.38 -15.37 -9.34
CA THR A 191 -2.74 -15.90 -9.25
C THR A 191 -3.58 -15.10 -8.25
N GLN A 192 -3.06 -14.87 -7.05
CA GLN A 192 -3.76 -14.09 -6.02
C GLN A 192 -4.01 -12.64 -6.43
N VAL A 193 -3.07 -12.01 -7.16
CA VAL A 193 -3.27 -10.66 -7.70
C VAL A 193 -4.38 -10.64 -8.76
N GLU A 194 -4.42 -11.63 -9.65
CA GLU A 194 -5.47 -11.74 -10.66
C GLU A 194 -6.85 -11.95 -10.02
N GLU A 195 -6.95 -12.87 -9.04
CA GLU A 195 -8.18 -13.15 -8.29
C GLU A 195 -8.64 -11.91 -7.50
N HIS A 196 -7.73 -11.23 -6.81
CA HIS A 196 -8.02 -9.99 -6.08
C HIS A 196 -8.53 -8.89 -7.02
N LYS A 197 -7.87 -8.66 -8.15
CA LYS A 197 -8.30 -7.63 -9.12
C LYS A 197 -9.66 -7.96 -9.75
N ALA A 198 -9.97 -9.24 -9.90
CA ALA A 198 -11.26 -9.70 -10.42
C ALA A 198 -12.41 -9.55 -9.41
N SER A 199 -12.12 -9.53 -8.10
CA SER A 199 -13.13 -9.35 -7.05
C SER A 199 -13.45 -7.88 -6.74
N VAL A 200 -12.57 -6.94 -7.10
CA VAL A 200 -12.77 -5.50 -6.88
C VAL A 200 -13.93 -4.96 -7.73
N ASP A 201 -14.87 -4.24 -7.09
CA ASP A 201 -15.90 -3.47 -7.79
C ASP A 201 -15.32 -2.14 -8.30
N TRP A 202 -15.23 -2.03 -9.63
CA TRP A 202 -14.67 -0.87 -10.33
C TRP A 202 -15.71 0.19 -10.71
N THR A 203 -16.97 0.02 -10.31
CA THR A 203 -18.09 0.82 -10.83
C THR A 203 -18.12 2.26 -10.31
N TYR A 204 -17.53 2.53 -9.15
CA TYR A 204 -17.60 3.84 -8.50
C TYR A 204 -16.23 4.53 -8.46
N PRO A 205 -16.01 5.58 -9.27
CA PRO A 205 -14.76 6.35 -9.17
C PRO A 205 -14.73 7.13 -7.85
N LEU A 206 -13.53 7.27 -7.29
CA LEU A 206 -13.27 8.07 -6.06
C LEU A 206 -13.77 9.52 -6.18
N CYS A 207 -13.78 10.07 -7.40
CA CYS A 207 -14.25 11.43 -7.69
C CYS A 207 -15.02 11.45 -9.02
N LEU A 208 -16.28 11.88 -9.01
CA LEU A 208 -17.10 12.06 -10.22
C LEU A 208 -16.80 13.39 -10.93
N ALA A 209 -16.72 14.49 -10.17
CA ALA A 209 -16.37 15.82 -10.62
C ALA A 209 -16.12 16.74 -9.42
N ARG A 210 -15.47 17.89 -9.63
CA ARG A 210 -15.49 19.01 -8.69
C ARG A 210 -16.57 20.00 -9.15
N ASP A 211 -17.54 20.28 -8.29
CA ASP A 211 -18.62 21.24 -8.57
C ASP A 211 -18.73 22.24 -7.41
N LYS A 212 -18.65 23.53 -7.74
CA LYS A 212 -18.67 24.62 -6.76
C LYS A 212 -19.96 24.63 -5.93
N LYS A 213 -21.06 24.07 -6.44
CA LYS A 213 -22.33 23.98 -5.70
C LYS A 213 -22.27 23.08 -4.46
N TYR A 214 -21.29 22.17 -4.38
CA TYR A 214 -21.10 21.29 -3.22
C TYR A 214 -20.05 21.81 -2.24
N LEU A 215 -19.50 23.00 -2.46
CA LEU A 215 -18.64 23.65 -1.47
C LEU A 215 -19.49 24.07 -0.26
N ILE A 216 -18.98 23.84 0.95
CA ILE A 216 -19.65 24.24 2.19
C ILE A 216 -19.74 25.76 2.23
N CYS A 217 -20.96 26.28 2.32
CA CYS A 217 -21.23 27.70 2.48
C CYS A 217 -21.06 28.11 3.95
N SER A 218 -20.13 29.03 4.22
CA SER A 218 -19.90 29.57 5.57
C SER A 218 -20.73 30.82 5.87
N ASP A 219 -21.23 31.54 4.86
CA ASP A 219 -22.12 32.70 5.01
C ASP A 219 -23.07 32.86 3.82
N GLU A 220 -24.36 32.61 4.05
CA GLU A 220 -25.42 32.77 3.04
C GLU A 220 -25.59 34.23 2.56
N ARG A 221 -25.25 35.22 3.40
CA ARG A 221 -25.38 36.66 3.03
C ARG A 221 -24.36 37.09 1.99
N SER A 222 -23.28 36.33 1.84
CA SER A 222 -22.24 36.53 0.85
C SER A 222 -22.54 35.85 -0.49
N ASP A 223 -23.74 35.26 -0.67
CA ASP A 223 -24.06 34.38 -1.79
C ASP A 223 -23.10 33.17 -1.85
N CYS A 224 -22.64 32.71 -0.68
CA CYS A 224 -21.65 31.64 -0.53
C CYS A 224 -20.33 31.90 -1.30
N ARG A 225 -20.01 33.17 -1.58
CA ARG A 225 -18.82 33.58 -2.36
C ARG A 225 -17.56 33.77 -1.52
N ILE A 226 -17.54 33.30 -0.28
CA ILE A 226 -16.30 33.30 0.50
C ILE A 226 -15.39 32.22 -0.10
N THR A 227 -14.70 32.60 -1.18
CA THR A 227 -13.38 32.05 -1.49
C THR A 227 -12.56 32.19 -0.22
N PRO A 228 -11.97 31.12 0.34
CA PRO A 228 -10.75 31.30 1.10
C PRO A 228 -9.86 32.16 0.20
N ALA A 229 -9.44 33.34 0.67
CA ALA A 229 -8.42 34.09 -0.04
C ALA A 229 -7.28 33.11 -0.31
N ASP A 230 -6.88 32.96 -1.59
CA ASP A 230 -5.78 32.11 -2.07
C ASP A 230 -6.08 30.66 -2.52
N VAL A 231 -7.23 30.39 -3.18
CA VAL A 231 -7.32 29.19 -4.04
C VAL A 231 -7.57 29.60 -5.49
N ASP A 232 -6.48 29.90 -6.20
CA ASP A 232 -6.45 29.94 -7.66
C ASP A 232 -6.89 28.56 -8.20
N LEU A 233 -8.13 28.50 -8.66
CA LEU A 233 -8.68 27.36 -9.40
C LEU A 233 -8.55 27.62 -10.91
N GLU A 234 -7.36 27.99 -11.37
CA GLU A 234 -7.05 28.04 -12.81
C GLU A 234 -6.41 26.72 -13.28
N GLU A 235 -7.15 26.07 -14.19
CA GLU A 235 -6.69 25.25 -15.32
C GLU A 235 -5.31 24.55 -15.23
N GLY A 236 -5.31 23.35 -14.63
CA GLY A 236 -4.30 22.33 -14.90
C GLY A 236 -4.54 21.59 -16.23
N ALA A 237 -4.72 22.33 -17.31
CA ALA A 237 -4.67 21.83 -18.69
C ALA A 237 -3.81 22.77 -19.55
N GLN A 238 -2.61 23.10 -19.07
CA GLN A 238 -1.65 23.79 -19.91
C GLN A 238 -0.96 22.79 -20.84
N SER A 239 -1.27 22.95 -22.13
CA SER A 239 -0.46 22.49 -23.24
C SER A 239 0.97 22.96 -23.07
N ILE A 240 1.92 22.02 -23.01
CA ILE A 240 3.33 22.34 -23.23
C ILE A 240 3.47 22.65 -24.73
N ALA A 241 3.49 23.93 -25.05
CA ALA A 241 3.93 24.39 -26.36
C ALA A 241 5.45 24.17 -26.45
N VAL A 242 5.83 23.55 -27.56
CA VAL A 242 7.20 23.36 -28.01
C VAL A 242 7.78 24.72 -28.42
N ASP A 243 8.94 25.05 -27.87
CA ASP A 243 10.02 25.78 -28.54
C ASP A 243 11.36 25.20 -28.08
#